data_AF-A0A1G2WK98-F1
#
_entry.id   AF-A0A1G2WK98-F1
#
_cell.length_a   1.000
_cell.length_b   1.000
_cell.length_c   1.000
_cell.angle_alpha   90.00
_cell.angle_beta   90.00
_cell.angle_gamma   90.00
#
_symmetry.space_group_name_H-M   'P 1'
#
loop_
_entity.id
_entity.type
_entity.pdbx_description
1 polymer ?
#
loop_
_entity_poly.entity_id
_entity_poly.type
_entity_poly.pdbx_seq_one_letter_code
_entity_poly.pdbx_strand_id
1 'polypeptide(L)'
;MNTTDKKTLYVAYWTHTPENCPGRSADGAKMLNKFWEGRKEAEEKGVKVLGAYVTVTEHDYYIIVEASDYSAVVEFFLPLVPSQTGKFAPVLTMDEWLKIMPK
;
A
#
# COMPACT_ATOMS: atom_id res chain seq x y z
N MET A 1 -9.52 -0.34 -29.88
CA MET A 1 -8.35 -0.51 -28.99
C MET A 1 -8.88 -1.11 -27.70
N ASN A 2 -8.57 -2.38 -27.42
CA ASN A 2 -8.94 -3.02 -26.16
C ASN A 2 -7.80 -2.72 -25.18
N THR A 3 -7.86 -1.57 -24.50
CA THR A 3 -7.08 -1.36 -23.29
C THR A 3 -7.77 -2.15 -22.21
N THR A 4 -7.46 -3.44 -22.09
CA THR A 4 -7.62 -4.10 -20.79
C THR A 4 -6.80 -3.26 -19.82
N ASP A 5 -7.47 -2.52 -18.94
CA ASP A 5 -6.85 -1.66 -17.93
C ASP A 5 -5.79 -2.49 -17.21
N LYS A 6 -4.52 -2.28 -17.57
CA LYS A 6 -3.43 -3.11 -17.07
C LYS A 6 -3.19 -2.68 -15.63
N LYS A 7 -3.81 -3.42 -14.72
CA LYS A 7 -3.59 -3.22 -13.30
C LYS A 7 -2.19 -3.65 -12.93
N THR A 8 -1.49 -2.79 -12.22
CA THR A 8 -0.13 -3.04 -11.71
C THR A 8 -0.23 -3.47 -10.26
N LEU A 9 0.49 -4.54 -9.91
CA LEU A 9 0.62 -4.99 -8.54
C LEU A 9 1.77 -4.22 -7.89
N TYR A 10 1.56 -3.79 -6.66
CA TYR A 10 2.56 -3.12 -5.88
C TYR A 10 2.66 -3.69 -4.48
N VAL A 11 3.88 -3.69 -3.95
CA VAL A 11 4.16 -4.00 -2.55
C VAL A 11 4.66 -2.72 -1.89
N ALA A 12 3.90 -2.27 -0.90
CA ALA A 12 4.26 -1.18 -0.01
C ALA A 12 4.81 -1.76 1.29
N TYR A 13 6.02 -1.33 1.65
CA TYR A 13 6.61 -1.56 2.96
C TYR A 13 6.71 -0.22 3.67
N TRP A 14 6.13 -0.12 4.86
CA TRP A 14 6.21 1.08 5.68
C TRP A 14 6.78 0.75 7.04
N THR A 15 7.64 1.62 7.55
CA THR A 15 8.26 1.45 8.86
C THR A 15 8.36 2.76 9.60
N HIS A 16 8.44 2.69 10.92
CA HIS A 16 8.63 3.84 11.79
C HIS A 16 9.36 3.41 13.06
N THR A 17 9.97 4.36 13.78
CA THR A 17 10.57 4.05 15.08
C THR A 17 9.50 3.98 16.18
N PRO A 18 9.77 3.32 17.32
CA PRO A 18 8.83 3.29 18.44
C PRO A 18 8.40 4.69 18.92
N GLU A 19 9.32 5.66 18.89
CA GLU A 19 9.08 7.06 19.28
C GLU A 19 8.03 7.73 18.40
N ASN A 20 8.01 7.37 17.11
CA ASN A 20 7.11 7.92 16.10
C ASN A 20 5.82 7.11 15.95
N CYS A 21 5.55 6.14 16.82
CA CYS A 21 4.38 5.28 16.73
C CYS A 21 3.07 6.08 16.79
N PRO A 22 2.27 6.11 15.70
CA PRO A 22 1.02 6.88 15.70
C PRO A 22 0.04 6.40 16.76
N GLY A 23 0.09 5.12 17.12
CA GLY A 23 -0.74 4.51 18.16
C GLY A 23 -0.48 5.02 19.59
N ARG A 24 0.60 5.79 19.82
CA ARG A 24 0.88 6.40 21.14
C ARG A 24 0.05 7.64 21.45
N SER A 25 -0.64 8.20 20.44
CA SER A 25 -1.51 9.36 20.61
C SER A 25 -2.91 9.09 20.09
N ALA A 26 -3.92 9.74 20.68
CA ALA A 26 -5.29 9.62 20.21
C ALA A 26 -5.44 10.11 18.76
N ASP A 27 -4.71 11.16 18.38
CA ASP A 27 -4.81 11.73 17.03
C ASP A 27 -4.08 10.88 15.99
N GLY A 28 -2.91 10.31 16.32
CA GLY A 28 -2.24 9.35 15.45
C GLY A 28 -3.04 8.05 15.26
N ALA A 29 -3.69 7.56 16.33
CA ALA A 29 -4.60 6.42 16.24
C ALA A 29 -5.83 6.73 15.36
N LYS A 30 -6.41 7.94 15.46
CA LYS A 30 -7.49 8.38 14.56
C LYS A 30 -7.01 8.49 13.11
N MET A 31 -5.80 9.00 12.87
CA MET A 31 -5.22 9.07 11.53
C MET A 31 -5.10 7.69 10.89
N LEU A 32 -4.57 6.69 11.63
CA LEU A 32 -4.47 5.32 11.14
C LEU A 32 -5.84 4.70 10.84
N ASN A 33 -6.84 4.92 11.70
CA ASN A 33 -8.21 4.46 11.46
C ASN A 33 -8.79 5.07 10.18
N LYS A 34 -8.63 6.40 9.99
CA LYS A 34 -9.09 7.09 8.78
C LYS A 34 -8.38 6.61 7.52
N PHE A 35 -7.05 6.44 7.58
CA PHE A 35 -6.29 5.86 6.48
C PHE A 35 -6.87 4.49 6.08
N TRP A 36 -7.11 3.63 7.08
CA TRP A 36 -7.66 2.30 6.82
C TRP A 36 -9.07 2.37 6.25
N GLU A 37 -9.95 3.21 6.80
CA GLU A 37 -11.31 3.42 6.29
C GLU A 37 -11.32 3.93 4.84
N GLY A 38 -10.40 4.83 4.51
CA GLY A 38 -10.22 5.41 3.17
C GLY A 38 -9.90 4.40 2.07
N ARG A 39 -9.52 3.16 2.41
CA ARG A 39 -9.30 2.09 1.40
C ARG A 39 -10.54 1.80 0.55
N LYS A 40 -11.75 2.02 1.09
CA LYS A 40 -13.00 1.79 0.35
C LYS A 40 -13.17 2.81 -0.77
N GLU A 41 -12.89 4.08 -0.47
CA GLU A 41 -12.88 5.17 -1.46
C GLU A 41 -11.73 4.99 -2.47
N ALA A 42 -10.58 4.49 -1.99
CA ALA A 42 -9.46 4.16 -2.86
C ALA A 42 -9.81 3.02 -3.86
N GLU A 43 -10.61 2.04 -3.44
CA GLU A 43 -11.09 0.96 -4.32
C GLU A 43 -12.00 1.50 -5.44
N GLU A 44 -12.88 2.45 -5.13
CA GLU A 44 -13.69 3.16 -6.14
C GLU A 44 -12.83 3.95 -7.14
N LYS A 45 -11.66 4.42 -6.71
CA LYS A 45 -10.64 5.09 -7.53
C LYS A 45 -9.66 4.13 -8.22
N GLY A 46 -9.90 2.82 -8.15
CA GLY A 46 -9.10 1.82 -8.84
C GLY A 46 -7.87 1.31 -8.07
N VAL A 47 -7.78 1.55 -6.76
CA VAL A 47 -6.75 0.99 -5.86
C VAL A 47 -7.38 -0.06 -4.95
N LYS A 48 -7.15 -1.33 -5.28
CA LYS A 48 -7.65 -2.46 -4.48
C LYS A 48 -6.55 -2.98 -3.57
N VAL A 49 -6.79 -2.94 -2.26
CA VAL A 49 -5.92 -3.61 -1.28
C VAL A 49 -6.16 -5.12 -1.35
N LEU A 50 -5.13 -5.88 -1.73
CA LEU A 50 -5.18 -7.34 -1.80
C LEU A 50 -4.82 -7.99 -0.46
N GLY A 51 -3.95 -7.33 0.31
CA GLY A 51 -3.54 -7.78 1.63
C GLY A 51 -2.87 -6.64 2.39
N ALA A 52 -3.05 -6.60 3.70
CA ALA A 52 -2.41 -5.66 4.59
C ALA A 52 -2.06 -6.37 5.90
N TYR A 53 -0.79 -6.30 6.26
CA TYR A 53 -0.22 -7.00 7.40
C TYR A 53 0.64 -6.03 8.20
N VAL A 54 0.69 -6.23 9.50
CA VAL A 54 1.46 -5.40 10.42
C VAL A 54 2.24 -6.29 11.37
N THR A 55 3.52 -5.99 11.53
CA THR A 55 4.34 -6.58 12.59
C THR A 55 4.49 -5.53 13.68
N VAL A 56 3.58 -5.57 14.65
CA VAL A 56 3.39 -4.48 15.63
C VAL A 56 4.64 -4.25 16.47
N THR A 57 5.34 -5.30 16.84
CA THR A 57 6.56 -5.25 17.66
C THR A 57 7.74 -4.60 16.95
N GLU A 58 7.84 -4.77 15.64
CA GLU A 58 8.91 -4.28 14.77
C GLU A 58 8.54 -2.97 14.09
N HIS A 59 7.32 -2.47 14.30
CA HIS A 59 6.81 -1.22 13.72
C HIS A 59 6.75 -1.20 12.18
N ASP A 60 6.53 -2.37 11.58
CA ASP A 60 6.49 -2.56 10.13
C ASP A 60 5.07 -2.84 9.61
N TYR A 61 4.77 -2.33 8.41
CA TYR A 61 3.57 -2.61 7.64
C TYR A 61 3.92 -3.14 6.26
N TYR A 62 3.16 -4.13 5.81
CA TYR A 62 3.27 -4.76 4.49
C TYR A 62 1.91 -4.71 3.82
N ILE A 63 1.77 -3.90 2.77
CA ILE A 63 0.48 -3.67 2.10
C ILE A 63 0.66 -3.96 0.61
N ILE A 64 -0.15 -4.89 0.11
CA ILE A 64 -0.16 -5.29 -1.28
C ILE A 64 -1.38 -4.66 -1.92
N VAL A 65 -1.17 -3.87 -2.99
CA VAL A 65 -2.25 -3.20 -3.72
C VAL A 65 -2.19 -3.51 -5.20
N GLU A 66 -3.35 -3.70 -5.79
CA GLU A 66 -3.54 -3.69 -7.24
C GLU A 66 -4.08 -2.32 -7.62
N ALA A 67 -3.44 -1.63 -8.58
CA ALA A 67 -3.90 -0.31 -9.00
C ALA A 67 -3.79 -0.09 -10.52
N SER A 68 -4.75 0.66 -11.07
CA SER A 68 -4.74 1.09 -12.48
C SER A 68 -3.88 2.34 -12.73
N ASP A 69 -3.68 3.17 -11.70
CA ASP A 69 -2.91 4.41 -11.78
C ASP A 69 -2.00 4.58 -10.55
N TYR A 70 -0.77 5.02 -10.80
CA TYR A 70 0.21 5.30 -9.74
C TYR A 70 -0.17 6.54 -8.93
N SER A 71 -0.82 7.54 -9.52
CA SER A 71 -1.22 8.75 -8.78
C SER A 71 -2.27 8.42 -7.71
N ALA A 72 -3.24 7.57 -8.04
CA ALA A 72 -4.24 7.06 -7.08
C ALA A 72 -3.59 6.30 -5.90
N VAL A 73 -2.53 5.55 -6.15
CA VAL A 73 -1.73 4.90 -5.10
C VAL A 73 -1.07 5.94 -4.19
N VAL A 74 -0.41 6.95 -4.78
CA VAL A 74 0.26 8.01 -4.01
C VAL A 74 -0.74 8.74 -3.13
N GLU A 75 -1.91 9.11 -3.67
CA GLU A 75 -2.99 9.74 -2.90
C GLU A 75 -3.44 8.87 -1.72
N PHE A 76 -3.62 7.57 -1.93
CA PHE A 76 -4.05 6.66 -0.88
C PHE A 76 -3.05 6.57 0.29
N PHE A 77 -1.75 6.56 -0.01
CA PHE A 77 -0.71 6.44 1.01
C PHE A 77 -0.21 7.77 1.59
N LEU A 78 -0.54 8.91 0.97
CA LEU A 78 -0.08 10.23 1.40
C LEU A 78 -0.28 10.53 2.90
N PRO A 79 -1.40 10.11 3.55
CA PRO A 79 -1.59 10.34 4.98
C PRO A 79 -0.57 9.68 5.90
N LEU A 80 0.13 8.62 5.46
CA LEU A 80 1.12 7.90 6.26
C LEU A 80 2.50 8.58 6.26
N VAL A 81 2.82 9.31 5.18
CA VAL A 81 4.14 9.94 4.94
C VAL A 81 4.67 10.78 6.12
N PRO A 82 3.85 11.57 6.85
CA PRO A 82 4.36 12.38 7.96
C PRO A 82 4.87 11.59 9.17
N SER A 83 4.46 10.32 9.31
CA SER A 83 4.76 9.49 10.49
C SER A 83 5.55 8.22 10.18
N GLN A 84 5.75 7.92 8.89
CA GLN A 84 6.32 6.65 8.44
C GLN A 84 7.27 6.86 7.27
N THR A 85 8.25 5.97 7.15
CA THR A 85 9.11 5.85 5.98
C THR A 85 8.59 4.73 5.10
N GLY A 86 8.26 5.04 3.84
CA GLY A 86 7.69 4.09 2.88
C GLY A 86 8.68 3.68 1.79
N LYS A 87 8.67 2.40 1.44
CA LYS A 87 9.19 1.87 0.18
C LYS A 87 8.03 1.30 -0.61
N PHE A 88 7.99 1.62 -1.90
CA PHE A 88 6.94 1.16 -2.79
C PHE A 88 7.56 0.60 -4.07
N ALA A 89 7.20 -0.63 -4.42
CA ALA A 89 7.76 -1.31 -5.58
C ALA A 89 6.65 -1.92 -6.45
N PRO A 90 6.61 -1.65 -7.77
CA PRO A 90 5.83 -2.46 -8.69
C PRO A 90 6.43 -3.86 -8.74
N VAL A 91 5.58 -4.88 -8.76
CA VAL A 91 5.99 -6.29 -8.77
C VAL A 91 5.23 -7.07 -9.83
N LEU A 92 5.80 -8.21 -10.21
CA LEU A 92 5.10 -9.22 -11.01
C LEU A 92 4.59 -10.32 -10.07
N THR A 93 3.46 -10.93 -10.43
CA THR A 93 3.12 -12.24 -9.89
C THR A 93 4.13 -13.29 -10.38
N MET A 94 4.21 -14.42 -9.67
CA MET A 94 5.06 -15.53 -10.11
C MET A 94 4.68 -16.04 -11.50
N ASP A 95 3.38 -16.13 -11.80
CA ASP A 95 2.90 -16.57 -13.11
C ASP A 95 3.28 -15.61 -14.24
N GLU A 96 3.28 -14.31 -13.99
CA GLU A 96 3.74 -13.32 -14.97
C GLU A 96 5.24 -13.39 -15.19
N TRP A 97 6.01 -13.54 -14.13
CA TRP A 97 7.46 -13.72 -14.22
C TRP A 97 7.83 -15.00 -15.00
N LEU A 98 7.15 -16.12 -14.73
CA LEU A 98 7.40 -17.38 -15.43
C LEU A 98 7.12 -17.30 -16.94
N LYS A 99 6.22 -16.41 -17.39
CA LYS A 99 5.97 -16.19 -18.83
C LYS A 99 7.13 -15.51 -19.57
N ILE A 100 7.99 -14.78 -18.86
CA ILE A 100 9.14 -14.05 -19.45
C ILE A 100 10.47 -14.75 -19.22
N MET A 101 10.48 -15.83 -18.44
CA MET A 101 11.68 -16.64 -18.23
C MET A 101 12.08 -17.35 -19.53
N PRO A 102 13.39 -17.48 -19.82
CA PRO A 102 13.87 -18.31 -20.92
C PRO A 102 13.33 -19.75 -20.76
N LYS A 103 12.91 -20.36 -21.87
CA LYS A 103 12.51 -21.77 -21.93
C LYS A 103 13.71 -22.67 -22.12
#